data_AF-A0A1R0V8G5-F1
#
_entry.id   AF-A0A1R0V8G5-F1
#
_cell.length_a   1.000
_cell.length_b   1.000
_cell.length_c   1.000
_cell.angle_alpha   90.00
_cell.angle_beta   90.00
_cell.angle_gamma   90.00
#
_symmetry.space_group_name_H-M   'P 1'
#
loop_
_entity.id
_entity.type
_entity.pdbx_description
1 polymer ?
#
loop_
_entity_poly.entity_id
_entity_poly.type
_entity_poly.pdbx_seq_one_letter_code
_entity_poly.pdbx_strand_id
1 'polypeptide(L)'
;MGGRVYEQYELIADQYAETFAGQFDERPFDRAVLRSFADLVTQSGGRSVLDAGCGPGEATAELADCGLCAEGVDGSAAMVSLASRRWPQLRFQTADMFGLAHAPGSFDAVCAWYSIIHTPADALPELFTGFRRILTDPGWLLLAFQTDGEPGIYEQAFGRDVALTFLRHDTATVCAALAASGFTVYATTKRARQAHLNEPTAQAVVIAHTRRPWAPPAGSRSPSPMPVRIGPPSR
;
A
#
# COMPACT_ATOMS: atom_id res chain seq x y z
N MET A 1 11.41 -12.49 -9.72
CA MET A 1 11.90 -12.96 -8.39
C MET A 1 10.76 -13.49 -7.51
N GLY A 2 9.47 -13.18 -7.81
CA GLY A 2 8.33 -13.54 -6.96
C GLY A 2 7.76 -14.95 -7.08
N GLY A 3 8.09 -15.73 -8.12
CA GLY A 3 7.45 -17.04 -8.38
C GLY A 3 7.39 -17.99 -7.17
N ARG A 4 8.51 -18.16 -6.45
CA ARG A 4 8.54 -19.00 -5.24
C ARG A 4 7.66 -18.49 -4.10
N VAL A 5 7.55 -17.17 -3.94
CA VAL A 5 6.71 -16.56 -2.89
C VAL A 5 5.23 -16.77 -3.22
N TYR A 6 4.85 -16.61 -4.49
CA TYR A 6 3.47 -16.83 -4.93
C TYR A 6 3.02 -18.26 -4.71
N GLU A 7 3.88 -19.24 -5.04
CA GLU A 7 3.65 -20.66 -4.75
C GLU A 7 3.38 -20.91 -3.26
N GLN A 8 4.09 -20.23 -2.35
CA GLN A 8 3.84 -20.39 -0.91
C GLN A 8 2.47 -19.84 -0.51
N TYR A 9 2.05 -18.71 -1.06
CA TYR A 9 0.73 -18.14 -0.79
C TYR A 9 -0.41 -18.98 -1.38
N GLU A 10 -0.18 -19.67 -2.51
CA GLU A 10 -1.16 -20.62 -3.06
C GLU A 10 -1.47 -21.78 -2.09
N LEU A 11 -0.49 -22.24 -1.30
CA LEU A 11 -0.67 -23.32 -0.33
C LEU A 11 -1.60 -22.95 0.84
N ILE A 12 -1.71 -21.66 1.15
CA ILE A 12 -2.39 -21.14 2.35
C ILE A 12 -3.52 -20.16 2.02
N ALA A 13 -3.87 -20.01 0.73
CA ALA A 13 -4.71 -18.92 0.27
C ALA A 13 -6.09 -18.88 0.95
N ASP A 14 -6.76 -20.03 1.06
CA ASP A 14 -8.09 -20.13 1.68
C ASP A 14 -8.03 -19.77 3.18
N GLN A 15 -7.10 -20.34 3.95
CA GLN A 15 -6.96 -20.05 5.38
C GLN A 15 -6.52 -18.61 5.64
N TYR A 16 -5.65 -18.07 4.77
CA TYR A 16 -5.25 -16.67 4.82
C TYR A 16 -6.46 -15.76 4.61
N ALA A 17 -7.25 -16.01 3.56
CA ALA A 17 -8.45 -15.22 3.27
C ALA A 17 -9.50 -15.29 4.37
N GLU A 18 -9.69 -16.46 5.00
CA GLU A 18 -10.58 -16.60 6.16
C GLU A 18 -10.09 -15.83 7.38
N THR A 19 -8.79 -15.88 7.66
CA THR A 19 -8.18 -15.24 8.84
C THR A 19 -8.19 -13.72 8.74
N PHE A 20 -7.96 -13.18 7.54
CA PHE A 20 -7.88 -11.73 7.31
C PHE A 20 -9.16 -11.14 6.69
N ALA A 21 -10.23 -11.94 6.61
CA ALA A 21 -11.55 -11.48 6.17
C ALA A 21 -12.03 -10.31 7.04
N GLY A 22 -12.36 -9.17 6.41
CA GLY A 22 -12.86 -7.99 7.13
C GLY A 22 -11.84 -7.35 8.06
N GLN A 23 -10.53 -7.58 7.86
CA GLN A 23 -9.47 -7.08 8.75
C GLN A 23 -9.56 -5.58 9.05
N PHE A 24 -10.07 -4.77 8.12
CA PHE A 24 -10.18 -3.32 8.30
C PHE A 24 -11.23 -2.90 9.34
N ASP A 25 -12.18 -3.77 9.70
CA ASP A 25 -13.16 -3.51 10.77
C ASP A 25 -12.50 -3.40 12.14
N GLU A 26 -11.46 -4.20 12.38
CA GLU A 26 -10.70 -4.19 13.63
C GLU A 26 -9.46 -3.27 13.57
N ARG A 27 -9.23 -2.60 12.43
CA ARG A 27 -8.04 -1.79 12.15
C ARG A 27 -8.42 -0.37 11.72
N PRO A 28 -9.04 0.44 12.60
CA PRO A 28 -9.52 1.77 12.24
C PRO A 28 -8.41 2.72 11.78
N PHE A 29 -7.18 2.55 12.29
CA PHE A 29 -6.03 3.33 11.84
C PHE A 29 -5.65 3.00 10.40
N ASP A 30 -5.59 1.71 10.03
CA ASP A 30 -5.28 1.29 8.66
C ASP A 30 -6.33 1.78 7.68
N ARG A 31 -7.61 1.65 8.07
CA ARG A 31 -8.73 2.19 7.31
C ARG A 31 -8.64 3.70 7.13
N ALA A 32 -8.30 4.45 8.19
CA ALA A 32 -8.13 5.90 8.11
C ALA A 32 -6.97 6.32 7.19
N VAL A 33 -5.89 5.52 7.12
CA VAL A 33 -4.78 5.72 6.19
C VAL A 33 -5.24 5.54 4.75
N LEU A 34 -5.91 4.43 4.43
CA LEU A 34 -6.46 4.17 3.09
C LEU A 34 -7.45 5.26 2.67
N ARG A 35 -8.32 5.69 3.59
CA ARG A 35 -9.26 6.78 3.35
C ARG A 35 -8.56 8.10 3.05
N SER A 36 -7.56 8.46 3.87
CA SER A 36 -6.78 9.70 3.66
C SER A 36 -6.04 9.67 2.33
N PHE A 37 -5.52 8.52 1.93
CA PHE A 37 -4.91 8.32 0.62
C PHE A 37 -5.93 8.50 -0.52
N ALA A 38 -7.12 7.89 -0.43
CA ALA A 38 -8.17 8.05 -1.43
C ALA A 38 -8.67 9.50 -1.52
N ASP A 39 -8.79 10.20 -0.40
CA ASP A 39 -9.12 11.62 -0.36
C ASP A 39 -8.04 12.46 -1.04
N LEU A 40 -6.76 12.08 -0.93
CA LEU A 40 -5.70 12.72 -1.71
C LEU A 40 -5.94 12.48 -3.21
N VAL A 41 -6.03 11.23 -3.66
CA VAL A 41 -6.21 10.89 -5.08
C VAL A 41 -7.38 11.68 -5.71
N THR A 42 -8.52 11.71 -5.02
CA THR A 42 -9.73 12.43 -5.48
C THR A 42 -9.57 13.95 -5.48
N GLN A 43 -8.89 14.54 -4.50
CA GLN A 43 -8.61 15.99 -4.47
C GLN A 43 -7.66 16.44 -5.59
N SER A 44 -6.79 15.54 -6.09
CA SER A 44 -6.04 15.78 -7.34
C SER A 44 -6.85 15.62 -8.62
N GLY A 45 -8.13 15.22 -8.54
CA GLY A 45 -8.96 14.90 -9.69
C GLY A 45 -8.76 13.48 -10.25
N GLY A 46 -7.96 12.66 -9.58
CA GLY A 46 -7.76 11.25 -9.92
C GLY A 46 -8.89 10.37 -9.40
N ARG A 47 -9.08 9.21 -10.01
CA ARG A 47 -10.12 8.22 -9.62
C ARG A 47 -9.62 6.78 -9.67
N SER A 48 -8.69 6.45 -10.55
CA SER A 48 -8.23 5.08 -10.77
C SER A 48 -7.12 4.68 -9.81
N VAL A 49 -7.21 3.49 -9.23
CA VAL A 49 -6.17 2.94 -8.35
C VAL A 49 -5.89 1.47 -8.66
N LEU A 50 -4.61 1.13 -8.73
CA LEU A 50 -4.14 -0.24 -8.77
C LEU A 50 -3.69 -0.68 -7.37
N ASP A 51 -4.27 -1.74 -6.84
CA ASP A 51 -3.78 -2.44 -5.65
C ASP A 51 -2.79 -3.54 -6.07
N ALA A 52 -1.49 -3.27 -5.89
CA ALA A 52 -0.39 -4.12 -6.31
C ALA A 52 0.00 -5.11 -5.19
N GLY A 53 -0.23 -6.40 -5.44
CA GLY A 53 -0.17 -7.47 -4.44
C GLY A 53 -1.43 -7.49 -3.57
N CYS A 54 -2.60 -7.53 -4.21
CA CYS A 54 -3.90 -7.33 -3.56
C CYS A 54 -4.32 -8.48 -2.62
N GLY A 55 -3.67 -9.64 -2.70
CA GLY A 55 -4.07 -10.84 -1.96
C GLY A 55 -5.56 -11.17 -2.17
N PRO A 56 -6.34 -11.39 -1.09
CA PRO A 56 -7.79 -11.66 -1.18
C PRO A 56 -8.66 -10.42 -1.46
N GLY A 57 -8.05 -9.25 -1.74
CA GLY A 57 -8.75 -8.06 -2.23
C GLY A 57 -9.36 -7.15 -1.16
N GLU A 58 -9.04 -7.35 0.13
CA GLU A 58 -9.58 -6.52 1.23
C GLU A 58 -9.19 -5.04 1.07
N ALA A 59 -7.93 -4.74 0.74
CA ALA A 59 -7.49 -3.34 0.53
C ALA A 59 -8.09 -2.75 -0.75
N THR A 60 -8.22 -3.57 -1.81
CA THR A 60 -8.90 -3.18 -3.05
C THR A 60 -10.37 -2.79 -2.78
N ALA A 61 -11.08 -3.56 -1.95
CA ALA A 61 -12.45 -3.27 -1.56
C ALA A 61 -12.57 -1.99 -0.72
N GLU A 62 -11.70 -1.80 0.27
CA GLU A 62 -11.68 -0.57 1.07
C GLU A 62 -11.41 0.68 0.21
N LEU A 63 -10.50 0.59 -0.76
CA LEU A 63 -10.24 1.68 -1.72
C LEU A 63 -11.46 1.98 -2.60
N ALA A 64 -12.19 0.93 -3.02
CA ALA A 64 -13.44 1.08 -3.77
C ALA A 64 -14.54 1.73 -2.93
N ASP A 65 -14.69 1.34 -1.67
CA ASP A 65 -15.63 1.93 -0.71
C ASP A 65 -15.28 3.40 -0.40
N CYS A 66 -14.00 3.77 -0.50
CA CYS A 66 -13.55 5.16 -0.46
C CYS A 66 -13.89 5.97 -1.73
N GLY A 67 -14.46 5.34 -2.77
CA GLY A 67 -14.94 5.99 -3.99
C GLY A 67 -13.97 5.97 -5.18
N LEU A 68 -12.87 5.22 -5.08
CA LEU A 68 -11.93 5.01 -6.18
C LEU A 68 -12.41 3.88 -7.11
N CYS A 69 -12.01 3.96 -8.37
CA CYS A 69 -12.11 2.87 -9.33
C CYS A 69 -10.92 1.93 -9.11
N ALA A 70 -11.09 0.98 -8.19
CA ALA A 70 -10.03 0.07 -7.77
C ALA A 70 -9.96 -1.20 -8.61
N GLU A 71 -8.74 -1.57 -9.02
CA GLU A 71 -8.40 -2.85 -9.64
C GLU A 71 -7.25 -3.49 -8.85
N GLY A 72 -7.29 -4.81 -8.66
CA GLY A 72 -6.27 -5.54 -7.90
C GLY A 72 -5.43 -6.46 -8.78
N VAL A 73 -4.14 -6.55 -8.50
CA VAL A 73 -3.26 -7.57 -9.09
C VAL A 73 -2.51 -8.33 -8.02
N ASP A 74 -2.37 -9.65 -8.21
CA ASP A 74 -1.54 -10.49 -7.34
C ASP A 74 -0.79 -11.54 -8.16
N GLY A 75 0.39 -11.95 -7.70
CA GLY A 75 1.16 -13.00 -8.34
C GLY A 75 0.59 -14.40 -8.14
N SER A 76 -0.23 -14.60 -7.09
CA SER A 76 -0.89 -15.87 -6.79
C SER A 76 -2.25 -15.97 -7.49
N ALA A 77 -2.43 -17.00 -8.32
CA ALA A 77 -3.71 -17.24 -9.00
C ALA A 77 -4.82 -17.63 -8.00
N ALA A 78 -4.45 -18.29 -6.89
CA ALA A 78 -5.37 -18.65 -5.82
C ALA A 78 -5.93 -17.39 -5.12
N MET A 79 -5.07 -16.42 -4.81
CA MET A 79 -5.47 -15.13 -4.21
C MET A 79 -6.43 -14.36 -5.11
N VAL A 80 -6.11 -14.23 -6.40
CA VAL A 80 -6.98 -13.58 -7.38
C VAL A 80 -8.33 -14.28 -7.51
N SER A 81 -8.33 -15.62 -7.48
CA SER A 81 -9.57 -16.40 -7.53
C SER A 81 -10.45 -16.17 -6.29
N LEU A 82 -9.84 -16.06 -5.11
CA LEU A 82 -10.54 -15.73 -3.86
C LEU A 82 -11.10 -14.31 -3.88
N ALA A 83 -10.27 -13.33 -4.26
CA ALA A 83 -10.66 -11.93 -4.39
C ALA A 83 -11.84 -11.78 -5.35
N SER A 84 -11.79 -12.43 -6.52
CA SER A 84 -12.87 -12.39 -7.52
C SER A 84 -14.18 -12.99 -7.01
N ARG A 85 -14.13 -14.04 -6.18
CA ARG A 85 -15.34 -14.63 -5.58
C ARG A 85 -15.93 -13.75 -4.49
N ARG A 86 -15.07 -13.12 -3.68
CA ARG A 86 -15.48 -12.30 -2.53
C ARG A 86 -16.00 -10.93 -2.96
N TRP A 87 -15.42 -10.36 -4.02
CA TRP A 87 -15.72 -9.02 -4.52
C TRP A 87 -16.05 -9.04 -6.02
N PRO A 88 -17.16 -9.69 -6.44
CA PRO A 88 -17.48 -9.91 -7.86
C PRO A 88 -17.72 -8.62 -8.66
N GLN A 89 -17.89 -7.47 -7.99
CA GLN A 89 -18.03 -6.15 -8.60
C GLN A 89 -16.70 -5.47 -8.94
N LEU A 90 -15.57 -5.98 -8.42
CA LEU A 90 -14.23 -5.44 -8.63
C LEU A 90 -13.45 -6.27 -9.65
N ARG A 91 -12.40 -5.69 -10.23
CA ARG A 91 -11.54 -6.39 -11.19
C ARG A 91 -10.28 -6.88 -10.51
N PHE A 92 -9.94 -8.14 -10.73
CA PHE A 92 -8.69 -8.73 -10.27
C PHE A 92 -8.00 -9.49 -11.41
N GLN A 93 -6.68 -9.42 -11.43
CA GLN A 93 -5.87 -10.12 -12.43
C GLN A 93 -4.61 -10.74 -11.81
N THR A 94 -4.24 -11.93 -12.26
CA THR A 94 -2.95 -12.53 -11.92
C THR A 94 -1.83 -11.81 -12.68
N ALA A 95 -0.93 -11.15 -11.96
CA ALA A 95 0.23 -10.47 -12.52
C ALA A 95 1.35 -10.26 -11.49
N ASP A 96 2.61 -10.32 -11.94
CA ASP A 96 3.78 -9.91 -11.13
C ASP A 96 3.87 -8.37 -11.12
N MET A 97 3.92 -7.77 -9.93
CA MET A 97 4.02 -6.32 -9.76
C MET A 97 5.35 -5.72 -10.26
N PHE A 98 6.40 -6.52 -10.46
CA PHE A 98 7.63 -6.10 -11.16
C PHE A 98 7.43 -5.94 -12.68
N GLY A 99 6.42 -6.61 -13.25
CA GLY A 99 6.22 -6.76 -14.69
C GLY A 99 4.83 -6.34 -15.18
N LEU A 100 4.25 -5.29 -14.60
CA LEU A 100 2.90 -4.84 -14.92
C LEU A 100 2.75 -4.50 -16.42
N ALA A 101 1.84 -5.17 -17.12
CA ALA A 101 1.61 -4.95 -18.56
C ALA A 101 0.79 -3.69 -18.90
N HIS A 102 0.31 -2.97 -17.87
CA HIS A 102 -0.50 -1.76 -18.04
C HIS A 102 0.25 -0.67 -18.82
N ALA A 103 -0.49 0.11 -19.61
CA ALA A 103 0.07 1.23 -20.37
C ALA A 103 0.61 2.32 -19.43
N PRO A 104 1.59 3.13 -19.88
CA PRO A 104 2.04 4.28 -19.09
C PRO A 104 0.90 5.26 -18.80
N GLY A 105 0.86 5.81 -17.57
CA GLY A 105 -0.19 6.76 -17.18
C GLY A 105 -1.61 6.20 -17.14
N SER A 106 -1.76 4.90 -16.88
CA SER A 106 -3.05 4.21 -16.82
C SER A 106 -3.77 4.36 -15.47
N PHE A 107 -3.04 4.67 -14.39
CA PHE A 107 -3.62 4.82 -13.06
C PHE A 107 -3.26 6.16 -12.42
N ASP A 108 -4.21 6.74 -11.69
CA ASP A 108 -3.96 7.94 -10.87
C ASP A 108 -3.22 7.61 -9.58
N ALA A 109 -3.33 6.36 -9.14
CA ALA A 109 -2.78 5.89 -7.88
C ALA A 109 -2.35 4.43 -7.92
N VAL A 110 -1.35 4.09 -7.12
CA VAL A 110 -0.96 2.72 -6.80
C VAL A 110 -0.96 2.56 -5.29
N CYS A 111 -1.57 1.49 -4.81
CA CYS A 111 -1.48 1.04 -3.42
C CYS A 111 -0.70 -0.28 -3.39
N ALA A 112 0.25 -0.41 -2.48
CA ALA A 112 0.99 -1.64 -2.22
C ALA A 112 0.91 -1.92 -0.71
N TRP A 113 -0.19 -2.55 -0.29
CA TRP A 113 -0.51 -2.74 1.12
C TRP A 113 0.11 -4.02 1.66
N TYR A 114 1.24 -3.90 2.38
CA TYR A 114 2.05 -5.03 2.86
C TYR A 114 2.61 -5.95 1.76
N SER A 115 2.59 -5.54 0.49
CA SER A 115 3.04 -6.39 -0.63
C SER A 115 4.55 -6.33 -0.92
N ILE A 116 5.27 -5.32 -0.38
CA ILE A 116 6.73 -5.21 -0.55
C ILE A 116 7.54 -5.98 0.51
N ILE A 117 6.87 -6.65 1.47
CA ILE A 117 7.54 -7.34 2.59
C ILE A 117 8.28 -8.61 2.17
N HIS A 118 8.16 -9.04 0.91
CA HIS A 118 8.96 -10.13 0.33
C HIS A 118 9.99 -9.64 -0.70
N THR A 119 10.06 -8.32 -0.92
CA THR A 119 10.94 -7.70 -1.90
C THR A 119 12.21 -7.20 -1.23
N PRO A 120 13.41 -7.70 -1.61
CA PRO A 120 14.67 -7.17 -1.11
C PRO A 120 14.85 -5.67 -1.36
N ALA A 121 15.55 -4.99 -0.45
CA ALA A 121 15.68 -3.53 -0.46
C ALA A 121 16.37 -3.00 -1.74
N ASP A 122 17.30 -3.75 -2.32
CA ASP A 122 18.00 -3.44 -3.57
C ASP A 122 17.12 -3.58 -4.82
N ALA A 123 16.03 -4.33 -4.74
CA ALA A 123 15.03 -4.48 -5.81
C ALA A 123 13.90 -3.43 -5.74
N LEU A 124 13.76 -2.69 -4.64
CA LEU A 124 12.73 -1.66 -4.48
C LEU A 124 12.82 -0.53 -5.53
N PRO A 125 14.01 -0.03 -5.93
CA PRO A 125 14.08 1.02 -6.96
C PRO A 125 13.50 0.58 -8.32
N GLU A 126 13.72 -0.67 -8.71
CA GLU A 126 13.16 -1.25 -9.94
C GLU A 126 11.64 -1.33 -9.85
N LEU A 127 11.12 -1.89 -8.75
CA LEU A 127 9.68 -1.99 -8.51
C LEU A 127 9.00 -0.61 -8.55
N PHE A 128 9.56 0.38 -7.85
CA PHE A 128 9.01 1.73 -7.81
C PHE A 128 9.11 2.43 -9.17
N THR A 129 10.12 2.13 -9.99
CA THR A 129 10.18 2.61 -11.38
C THR A 129 9.03 2.02 -12.21
N GLY A 130 8.70 0.75 -12.01
CA GLY A 130 7.54 0.09 -12.60
C GLY A 130 6.22 0.76 -12.20
N PHE A 131 6.01 1.02 -10.91
CA PHE A 131 4.85 1.78 -10.42
C PHE A 131 4.80 3.18 -11.01
N ARG A 132 5.93 3.89 -11.03
CA ARG A 132 5.99 5.24 -11.60
C ARG A 132 5.58 5.27 -13.06
N ARG A 133 5.95 4.26 -13.85
CA ARG A 133 5.64 4.18 -15.28
C ARG A 133 4.14 4.15 -15.53
N ILE A 134 3.38 3.39 -14.73
CA ILE A 134 1.93 3.24 -14.91
C ILE A 134 1.12 4.38 -14.29
N LEU A 135 1.74 5.18 -13.42
CA LEU A 135 1.11 6.34 -12.81
C LEU A 135 0.98 7.53 -13.78
N THR A 136 -0.10 8.29 -13.63
CA THR A 136 -0.24 9.64 -14.21
C THR A 136 0.75 10.62 -13.54
N ASP A 137 0.77 11.88 -14.00
CA ASP A 137 1.64 12.93 -13.46
C ASP A 137 0.84 14.23 -13.20
N PRO A 138 0.49 14.58 -11.94
CA PRO A 138 0.87 13.89 -10.71
C PRO A 138 0.10 12.59 -10.48
N GLY A 139 0.78 11.54 -10.05
CA GLY A 139 0.19 10.27 -9.61
C GLY A 139 0.64 9.89 -8.20
N TRP A 140 -0.19 9.12 -7.49
CA TRP A 140 -0.02 8.81 -6.07
C TRP A 140 0.45 7.39 -5.79
N LEU A 141 1.24 7.21 -4.75
CA LEU A 141 1.71 5.91 -4.28
C LEU A 141 1.52 5.80 -2.77
N LEU A 142 0.87 4.72 -2.34
CA LEU A 142 0.74 4.32 -0.94
C LEU A 142 1.48 3.01 -0.73
N LEU A 143 2.39 2.98 0.23
CA LEU A 143 3.09 1.77 0.69
C LEU A 143 2.75 1.52 2.15
N ALA A 144 2.41 0.28 2.50
CA ALA A 144 2.45 -0.20 3.88
C ALA A 144 3.43 -1.38 3.98
N PHE A 145 4.22 -1.43 5.05
CA PHE A 145 5.21 -2.48 5.25
C PHE A 145 5.58 -2.66 6.72
N GLN A 146 6.14 -3.82 7.03
CA GLN A 146 6.67 -4.14 8.35
C GLN A 146 8.04 -3.47 8.51
N THR A 147 8.26 -2.82 9.65
CA THR A 147 9.49 -2.10 9.99
C THR A 147 9.97 -2.47 11.38
N ASP A 148 11.22 -2.13 11.67
CA ASP A 148 11.98 -2.52 12.86
C ASP A 148 12.15 -4.04 13.04
N GLY A 149 13.35 -4.42 13.51
CA GLY A 149 13.66 -5.79 13.86
C GLY A 149 14.18 -6.64 12.70
N GLU A 150 14.42 -7.90 13.01
CA GLU A 150 14.95 -8.87 12.05
C GLU A 150 13.86 -9.42 11.12
N PRO A 151 14.23 -9.90 9.91
CA PRO A 151 13.31 -10.61 9.04
C PRO A 151 12.59 -11.76 9.78
N GLY A 152 11.28 -11.84 9.60
CA GLY A 152 10.49 -12.97 10.10
C GLY A 152 10.60 -14.15 9.14
N ILE A 153 11.10 -15.29 9.62
CA ILE A 153 11.19 -16.53 8.83
C ILE A 153 10.08 -17.46 9.29
N TYR A 154 9.23 -17.87 8.35
CA TYR A 154 8.10 -18.75 8.60
C TYR A 154 8.27 -20.02 7.78
N GLU A 155 8.44 -21.13 8.50
CA GLU A 155 8.48 -22.49 7.94
C GLU A 155 7.10 -23.17 7.99
N GLN A 156 6.17 -22.57 8.73
CA GLN A 156 4.80 -23.04 8.94
C GLN A 156 3.83 -21.86 8.97
N ALA A 157 2.70 -21.99 8.28
CA ALA A 157 1.58 -21.06 8.34
C ALA A 157 0.27 -21.83 8.16
N PHE A 158 -0.74 -21.56 9.01
CA PHE A 158 -2.06 -22.19 8.93
C PHE A 158 -2.04 -23.74 8.88
N GLY A 159 -1.08 -24.35 9.58
CA GLY A 159 -0.90 -25.81 9.60
C GLY A 159 -0.32 -26.40 8.29
N ARG A 160 0.32 -25.56 7.46
CA ARG A 160 1.02 -25.94 6.23
C ARG A 160 2.48 -25.55 6.30
N ASP A 161 3.34 -26.43 5.76
CA ASP A 161 4.73 -26.11 5.46
C ASP A 161 4.78 -24.98 4.42
N VAL A 162 5.52 -23.93 4.73
CA VAL A 162 5.77 -22.79 3.83
C VAL A 162 7.23 -22.37 3.92
N ALA A 163 7.72 -21.61 2.95
CA ALA A 163 9.04 -20.99 3.00
C ALA A 163 8.90 -19.47 2.76
N LEU A 164 8.40 -18.76 3.77
CA LEU A 164 8.14 -17.32 3.68
C LEU A 164 9.11 -16.52 4.55
N THR A 165 9.79 -15.56 3.93
CA THR A 165 10.59 -14.56 4.62
C THR A 165 9.91 -13.20 4.52
N PHE A 166 9.54 -12.64 5.66
CA PHE A 166 8.98 -11.31 5.80
C PHE A 166 10.11 -10.36 6.16
N LEU A 167 10.53 -9.54 5.21
CA LEU A 167 11.55 -8.52 5.39
C LEU A 167 11.02 -7.38 6.26
N ARG A 168 11.93 -6.74 6.99
CA ARG A 168 11.67 -5.53 7.77
C ARG A 168 12.36 -4.39 7.07
N HIS A 169 11.58 -3.50 6.47
CA HIS A 169 12.13 -2.39 5.72
C HIS A 169 12.34 -1.19 6.63
N ASP A 170 13.55 -0.64 6.62
CA ASP A 170 13.80 0.67 7.22
C ASP A 170 13.09 1.76 6.40
N THR A 171 12.35 2.63 7.09
CA THR A 171 11.57 3.68 6.43
C THR A 171 12.46 4.65 5.65
N ALA A 172 13.66 4.97 6.13
CA ALA A 172 14.56 5.87 5.42
C ALA A 172 15.11 5.22 4.14
N THR A 173 15.41 3.91 4.17
CA THR A 173 15.78 3.15 2.96
C THR A 173 14.64 3.15 1.93
N VAL A 174 13.39 2.91 2.34
CA VAL A 174 12.23 2.96 1.42
C VAL A 174 12.06 4.36 0.83
N CYS A 175 12.15 5.41 1.64
CA CYS A 175 12.08 6.80 1.18
C CYS A 175 13.22 7.16 0.21
N ALA A 176 14.43 6.66 0.43
CA ALA A 176 15.56 6.87 -0.47
C ALA A 176 15.35 6.17 -1.82
N ALA A 177 14.84 4.94 -1.82
CA ALA A 177 14.47 4.21 -3.04
C ALA A 177 13.36 4.94 -3.81
N LEU A 178 12.31 5.44 -3.12
CA LEU A 178 11.27 6.27 -3.73
C LEU A 178 11.84 7.52 -4.40
N ALA A 179 12.72 8.24 -3.71
CA ALA A 179 13.36 9.44 -4.24
C ALA A 179 14.19 9.12 -5.50
N ALA A 180 14.98 8.03 -5.47
CA ALA A 180 15.76 7.57 -6.61
C ALA A 180 14.87 7.22 -7.82
N SER A 181 13.68 6.66 -7.57
CA SER A 181 12.72 6.26 -8.61
C SER A 181 11.78 7.38 -9.06
N GLY A 182 12.02 8.63 -8.66
CA GLY A 182 11.27 9.78 -9.21
C GLY A 182 10.00 10.14 -8.45
N PHE A 183 9.88 9.74 -7.18
CA PHE A 183 8.83 10.17 -6.27
C PHE A 183 9.31 11.25 -5.31
N THR A 184 8.36 12.01 -4.78
CA THR A 184 8.50 12.91 -3.63
C THR A 184 7.63 12.35 -2.51
N VAL A 185 8.23 12.14 -1.33
CA VAL A 185 7.51 11.67 -0.14
C VAL A 185 6.59 12.79 0.36
N TYR A 186 5.30 12.47 0.50
CA TYR A 186 4.28 13.37 1.04
C TYR A 186 4.16 13.23 2.55
N ALA A 187 4.05 11.99 3.02
CA ALA A 187 3.91 11.68 4.44
C ALA A 187 4.52 10.33 4.77
N THR A 188 5.05 10.22 5.98
CA THR A 188 5.42 8.95 6.59
C THR A 188 4.67 8.81 7.90
N THR A 189 4.29 7.58 8.25
CA THR A 189 3.74 7.29 9.57
C THR A 189 4.27 5.95 10.05
N LYS A 190 4.47 5.83 11.36
CA LYS A 190 4.89 4.61 12.01
C LYS A 190 3.88 4.25 13.07
N ARG A 191 3.32 3.04 12.98
CA ARG A 191 2.45 2.45 13.99
C ARG A 191 3.29 1.51 14.85
N ALA A 192 3.18 1.67 16.17
CA ALA A 192 3.81 0.75 17.12
C ALA A 192 3.25 -0.67 16.94
N ARG A 193 4.04 -1.69 17.33
CA ARG A 193 3.59 -3.08 17.36
C ARG A 193 2.29 -3.22 18.16
N GLN A 194 1.37 -4.05 17.68
CA GLN A 194 0.06 -4.26 18.31
C GLN A 194 -0.08 -5.72 18.73
N ALA A 195 0.20 -6.01 20.00
CA ALA A 195 0.15 -7.37 20.54
C ALA A 195 -1.23 -8.02 20.41
N HIS A 196 -2.30 -7.24 20.55
CA HIS A 196 -3.69 -7.72 20.43
C HIS A 196 -4.06 -8.14 18.99
N LEU A 197 -3.34 -7.67 17.97
CA LEU A 197 -3.49 -8.07 16.57
C LEU A 197 -2.44 -9.11 16.15
N ASN A 198 -1.69 -9.65 17.12
CA ASN A 198 -0.56 -10.55 16.88
C ASN A 198 0.49 -9.98 15.90
N GLU A 199 0.71 -8.67 15.95
CA GLU A 199 1.73 -7.99 15.16
C GLU A 199 3.00 -7.79 15.98
N PRO A 200 4.05 -8.58 15.76
CA PRO A 200 5.24 -8.55 16.61
C PRO A 200 6.13 -7.32 16.34
N THR A 201 5.98 -6.68 15.18
CA THR A 201 6.81 -5.56 14.73
C THR A 201 6.02 -4.28 14.55
N ALA A 202 6.74 -3.16 14.51
CA ALA A 202 6.14 -1.91 14.08
C ALA A 202 5.74 -1.99 12.60
N GLN A 203 4.80 -1.14 12.21
CA GLN A 203 4.37 -0.99 10.83
C GLN A 203 4.69 0.43 10.37
N ALA A 204 5.07 0.58 9.12
CA ALA A 204 5.29 1.88 8.51
C ALA A 204 4.39 2.04 7.28
N VAL A 205 3.96 3.28 7.08
CA VAL A 205 3.22 3.72 5.91
C VAL A 205 3.98 4.88 5.28
N VAL A 206 4.10 4.86 3.96
CA VAL A 206 4.65 5.98 3.19
C VAL A 206 3.65 6.34 2.10
N ILE A 207 3.24 7.61 2.06
CA ILE A 207 2.51 8.20 0.94
C ILE A 207 3.51 9.05 0.16
N ALA A 208 3.54 8.88 -1.16
CA ALA A 208 4.38 9.64 -2.07
C ALA A 208 3.59 10.01 -3.33
N HIS A 209 4.10 10.97 -4.08
CA HIS A 209 3.57 11.33 -5.39
C HIS A 209 4.70 11.49 -6.41
N THR A 210 4.41 11.44 -7.70
CA THR A 210 5.40 11.72 -8.74
C THR A 210 5.94 13.15 -8.60
N ARG A 211 7.21 13.39 -8.96
CA ARG A 211 7.95 14.64 -8.64
C ARG A 211 7.29 15.99 -9.02
N ARG A 212 6.26 16.04 -9.87
CA ARG A 212 5.55 17.31 -10.07
C ARG A 212 4.88 17.71 -8.76
N PRO A 213 5.06 18.96 -8.26
CA PRO A 213 4.34 19.41 -7.09
C PRO A 213 2.84 19.28 -7.37
N TRP A 214 2.13 18.50 -6.54
CA TRP A 214 0.69 18.65 -6.46
C TRP A 214 0.41 20.10 -6.07
N ALA A 215 -0.49 20.76 -6.79
CA ALA A 215 -1.14 21.99 -6.33
C ALA A 215 -2.61 21.67 -6.04
N PRO A 216 -3.14 22.00 -4.84
CA PRO A 216 -4.55 21.79 -4.56
C PRO A 216 -5.40 22.59 -5.55
N PRO A 217 -6.59 22.09 -5.92
CA PRO A 217 -7.45 22.78 -6.88
C PRO A 217 -7.73 24.23 -6.43
N ALA A 218 -7.66 25.14 -7.39
CA ALA A 218 -7.91 26.56 -7.19
C ALA A 218 -9.37 26.76 -6.72
N GLY A 219 -9.54 26.93 -5.41
CA GLY A 219 -10.86 26.97 -4.76
C GLY A 219 -10.80 26.76 -3.24
N SER A 220 -9.78 26.07 -2.74
CA SER A 220 -9.44 26.12 -1.30
C SER A 220 -8.76 27.46 -1.02
N ARG A 221 -9.53 28.47 -0.60
CA ARG A 221 -8.92 29.64 0.04
C ARG A 221 -8.20 29.12 1.28
N SER A 222 -6.87 29.10 1.25
CA SER A 222 -6.10 29.00 2.48
C SER A 222 -6.62 30.12 3.38
N PRO A 223 -7.18 29.83 4.58
CA PRO A 223 -7.53 30.90 5.49
C PRO A 223 -6.24 31.69 5.72
N SER A 224 -6.28 33.01 5.53
CA SER A 224 -5.16 33.87 5.91
C SER A 224 -4.71 33.44 7.30
N PRO A 225 -3.41 33.22 7.52
CA PRO A 225 -2.93 32.74 8.81
C PRO A 225 -3.53 33.64 9.89
N MET A 226 -4.33 33.04 10.79
CA MET A 226 -4.92 33.80 11.88
C MET A 226 -3.78 34.46 12.64
N PRO A 227 -3.82 35.78 12.88
CA PRO A 227 -2.79 36.43 13.67
C PRO A 227 -2.81 35.83 15.08
N VAL A 228 -1.81 35.01 15.40
CA VAL A 228 -1.63 34.46 16.74
C VAL A 228 -1.16 35.60 17.65
N ARG A 229 -2.08 36.16 18.45
CA ARG A 229 -1.71 37.05 19.55
C ARG A 229 -1.24 36.18 20.71
N ILE A 230 0.07 36.07 20.87
CA ILE A 230 0.67 35.50 22.08
C ILE A 230 0.41 36.50 23.21
N GLY A 231 -0.48 36.14 24.15
CA GLY A 231 -0.70 36.92 25.37
C GLY A 231 0.58 36.96 26.22
N PRO A 232 0.81 38.03 27.01
CA PRO A 232 2.01 38.12 27.83
C PRO A 232 2.04 36.96 28.84
N PRO A 233 3.24 36.43 29.18
CA PRO A 233 3.37 35.35 30.14
C PRO A 233 2.78 35.77 31.49
N SER A 234 1.97 34.90 32.08
CA SER A 234 1.48 35.05 33.45
C SER A 234 2.67 35.11 34.41
N ARG A 235 2.68 36.14 35.26
CA ARG A 235 3.67 36.32 36.35
C ARG A 235 3.51 35.27 37.44
#